data_AF-A0A4Q7CKE2-F1
#
_entry.id   AF-A0A4Q7CKE2-F1
#
_cell.length_a   1.000
_cell.length_b   1.000
_cell.length_c   1.000
_cell.angle_alpha   90.00
_cell.angle_beta   90.00
_cell.angle_gamma   90.00
#
_symmetry.space_group_name_H-M   'P 1'
#
loop_
_entity.id
_entity.type
_entity.pdbx_description
1 polymer ?
#
loop_
_entity_poly.entity_id
_entity_poly.type
_entity_poly.pdbx_seq_one_letter_code
_entity_poly.pdbx_strand_id
1 'polypeptide(L)'
;CKSAGGRLVAGWFPPQQRGLAMGIRQTAQPLGIASGALVIPDLAERGVHAGLMFPAVVCTLAAVASVLGIVDPPRKSRTKASEQELASPYRGSSILWRIHAASALLMMPQTVTVTFMLVWLINHHGWSVAQAGVLVTISQLLWALG
;
A
#
# COMPACT_ATOMS: atom_id res chain seq x y z
N CYS A 1 2.81 -4.91 -5.57
CA CYS A 1 2.86 -5.77 -4.37
C CYS A 1 1.53 -6.06 -3.64
N LYS A 2 0.42 -5.32 -3.84
CA LYS A 2 -0.83 -5.55 -3.08
C LYS A 2 -1.44 -6.95 -3.28
N SER A 3 -1.52 -7.43 -4.52
CA SER A 3 -2.14 -8.72 -4.86
C SER A 3 -1.33 -9.95 -4.43
N ALA A 4 0.02 -9.91 -4.52
CA ALA A 4 0.88 -11.01 -4.11
C ALA A 4 0.88 -11.22 -2.59
N GLY A 5 1.05 -10.15 -1.81
CA GLY A 5 1.05 -10.26 -0.34
C GLY A 5 -0.30 -10.68 0.24
N GLY A 6 -1.42 -10.25 -0.36
CA GLY A 6 -2.75 -10.69 0.08
C GLY A 6 -2.96 -12.19 -0.12
N ARG A 7 -2.44 -12.75 -1.23
CA ARG A 7 -2.48 -14.19 -1.50
C ARG A 7 -1.58 -14.99 -0.54
N LEU A 8 -0.40 -14.48 -0.21
CA LEU A 8 0.49 -15.12 0.77
C LEU A 8 -0.19 -15.23 2.14
N VAL A 9 -0.82 -14.14 2.61
CA VAL A 9 -1.54 -14.17 3.89
C VAL A 9 -2.72 -15.15 3.85
N ALA A 10 -3.50 -15.14 2.76
CA ALA A 10 -4.63 -16.06 2.61
C ALA A 10 -4.20 -17.54 2.52
N GLY A 11 -3.04 -17.81 1.91
CA GLY A 11 -2.52 -19.16 1.69
C GLY A 11 -1.81 -19.78 2.89
N TRP A 12 -1.12 -18.98 3.71
CA TRP A 12 -0.34 -19.48 4.85
C TRP A 12 -1.02 -19.35 6.21
N PHE A 13 -1.93 -18.39 6.39
CA PHE A 13 -2.56 -18.14 7.69
C PHE A 13 -4.02 -18.61 7.74
N PRO A 14 -4.45 -19.27 8.84
CA PRO A 14 -5.84 -19.64 9.05
C PRO A 14 -6.73 -18.39 9.14
N PRO A 15 -8.03 -18.46 8.79
CA PRO A 15 -8.92 -17.30 8.68
C PRO A 15 -8.89 -16.34 9.88
N GLN A 16 -8.79 -16.89 11.09
CA GLN A 16 -8.79 -16.15 12.35
C GLN A 16 -7.51 -15.31 12.56
N GLN A 17 -6.40 -15.69 11.93
CA GLN A 17 -5.10 -14.99 12.05
C GLN A 17 -4.81 -14.05 10.87
N ARG A 18 -5.59 -14.13 9.79
CA ARG A 18 -5.38 -13.28 8.59
C ARG A 18 -5.51 -11.80 8.90
N GLY A 19 -6.39 -11.42 9.83
CA GLY A 19 -6.53 -10.04 10.29
C GLY A 19 -5.25 -9.50 10.91
N LEU A 20 -4.66 -10.27 11.84
CA LEU A 20 -3.39 -9.92 12.49
C LEU A 20 -2.24 -9.85 11.48
N ALA A 21 -2.11 -10.86 10.62
CA ALA A 21 -1.08 -10.90 9.58
C ALA A 21 -1.21 -9.72 8.60
N MET A 22 -2.43 -9.35 8.22
CA MET A 22 -2.69 -8.15 7.42
C MET A 22 -2.35 -6.88 8.18
N GLY A 23 -2.69 -6.79 9.47
CA GLY A 23 -2.36 -5.65 10.33
C GLY A 23 -0.85 -5.41 10.43
N ILE A 24 -0.07 -6.45 10.72
CA ILE A 24 1.40 -6.36 10.76
C ILE A 24 1.95 -5.90 9.41
N ARG A 25 1.42 -6.41 8.29
CA ARG A 25 1.84 -5.96 6.97
C ARG A 25 1.44 -4.51 6.70
N GLN A 26 0.28 -4.07 7.20
CA GLN A 26 -0.20 -2.70 7.02
C GLN A 26 0.69 -1.68 7.72
N THR A 27 1.41 -2.04 8.80
CA THR A 27 2.36 -1.12 9.46
C THR A 27 3.60 -0.82 8.61
N ALA A 28 3.94 -1.69 7.65
CA ALA A 28 5.09 -1.46 6.77
C ALA A 28 4.92 -0.20 5.88
N GLN A 29 3.69 0.14 5.49
CA GLN A 29 3.41 1.31 4.65
C GLN A 29 3.67 2.65 5.37
N PRO A 30 3.09 2.94 6.55
CA PRO A 30 3.40 4.15 7.30
C PRO A 30 4.86 4.19 7.75
N LEU A 31 5.48 3.07 8.13
CA LEU A 31 6.91 3.02 8.45
C LEU A 31 7.78 3.39 7.25
N GLY A 32 7.46 2.87 6.06
CA GLY A 32 8.15 3.23 4.82
C GLY A 32 8.04 4.73 4.51
N ILE A 33 6.83 5.29 4.61
CA ILE A 33 6.58 6.73 4.41
C ILE A 33 7.38 7.56 5.42
N ALA A 34 7.33 7.21 6.71
CA ALA A 34 8.06 7.90 7.76
C ALA A 34 9.58 7.86 7.52
N SER A 35 10.13 6.70 7.15
CA SER A 35 11.56 6.58 6.83
C SER A 35 11.94 7.44 5.61
N GLY A 36 11.11 7.45 4.56
CA GLY A 36 11.35 8.26 3.38
C GLY A 36 11.31 9.75 3.68
N ALA A 37 10.32 10.20 4.47
CA ALA A 37 10.19 11.60 4.87
C ALA A 37 11.38 12.08 5.73
N LEU A 38 11.99 11.20 6.53
CA LEU A 38 13.14 11.53 7.36
C LEU A 38 14.48 11.53 6.58
N VAL A 39 14.64 10.63 5.61
CA VAL A 39 15.95 10.36 4.98
C VAL A 39 16.10 11.02 3.61
N ILE A 40 15.03 11.08 2.81
CA ILE A 40 15.09 11.55 1.42
C ILE A 40 15.42 13.05 1.32
N PRO A 41 14.84 13.98 2.11
CA PRO A 41 15.14 15.41 1.97
C PRO A 41 16.62 15.73 2.17
N ASP A 42 17.23 15.22 3.24
CA ASP A 42 18.66 15.40 3.54
C ASP A 42 19.57 14.81 2.45
N LEU A 43 19.22 13.64 1.90
CA LEU A 43 19.95 13.08 0.74
C LEU A 43 19.75 13.91 -0.53
N ALA A 44 18.57 14.46 -0.74
CA ALA A 44 18.26 15.25 -1.92
C ALA A 44 18.99 16.61 -1.94
N GLU A 45 19.33 17.18 -0.78
CA GLU A 45 20.20 18.37 -0.67
C GLU A 45 21.60 18.11 -1.25
N ARG A 46 22.11 16.87 -1.15
CA ARG A 46 23.37 16.43 -1.76
C ARG A 46 23.24 16.10 -3.25
N GLY A 47 22.02 16.15 -3.79
CA GLY A 47 21.69 15.89 -5.19
C GLY A 47 20.54 14.89 -5.36
N VAL A 48 19.72 15.10 -6.40
CA VAL A 48 18.55 14.27 -6.71
C VAL A 48 18.90 12.78 -6.80
N HIS A 49 20.06 12.45 -7.39
CA HIS A 49 20.53 11.07 -7.48
C HIS A 49 20.68 10.43 -6.10
N ALA A 50 21.27 11.12 -5.12
CA ALA A 50 21.44 10.60 -3.76
C ALA A 50 20.07 10.37 -3.08
N GLY A 51 19.11 11.27 -3.27
CA GLY A 51 17.74 11.09 -2.80
C GLY A 51 17.05 9.85 -3.40
N LEU A 52 17.26 9.58 -4.69
CA LEU A 52 16.70 8.41 -5.39
C LEU A 52 17.41 7.09 -5.06
N MET A 53 18.68 7.13 -4.66
CA MET A 53 19.41 5.93 -4.26
C MET A 53 18.86 5.31 -2.97
N PHE A 54 18.28 6.09 -2.06
CA PHE A 54 17.65 5.55 -0.85
C PHE A 54 16.51 4.56 -1.15
N PRO A 55 15.42 4.94 -1.87
CA PRO A 55 14.38 3.98 -2.20
C PRO A 55 14.90 2.83 -3.08
N ALA A 56 15.88 3.08 -3.95
CA ALA A 56 16.49 2.02 -4.77
C ALA A 56 17.15 0.94 -3.90
N VAL A 57 17.96 1.33 -2.91
CA VAL A 57 18.61 0.41 -1.97
C VAL A 57 17.56 -0.34 -1.14
N VAL A 58 16.60 0.38 -0.55
CA VAL A 58 15.55 -0.25 0.28
C VAL A 58 14.72 -1.25 -0.53
N CYS A 59 14.34 -0.91 -1.76
CA CYS A 59 13.62 -1.83 -2.66
C CYS A 59 14.46 -3.07 -3.02
N THR A 60 15.76 -2.87 -3.26
CA THR A 60 16.68 -3.98 -3.57
C THR A 60 16.82 -4.92 -2.39
N LEU A 61 17.02 -4.39 -1.17
CA LEU A 61 17.08 -5.19 0.05
C LEU A 61 15.77 -5.95 0.29
N ALA A 62 14.62 -5.29 0.10
CA ALA A 62 13.32 -5.93 0.22
C ALA A 62 13.11 -7.04 -0.82
N ALA A 63 13.60 -6.85 -2.05
CA ALA A 63 13.54 -7.87 -3.10
C ALA A 63 14.41 -9.08 -2.75
N VAL A 64 15.65 -8.86 -2.29
CA VAL A 64 16.54 -9.94 -1.84
C VAL A 64 15.94 -10.69 -0.66
N ALA A 65 15.45 -9.97 0.36
CA ALA A 65 14.78 -10.59 1.50
C ALA A 65 13.54 -11.40 1.08
N SER A 66 12.80 -10.92 0.08
CA SER A 66 11.66 -11.65 -0.48
C SER A 66 12.08 -12.94 -1.18
N VAL A 67 13.15 -12.89 -1.98
CA VAL A 67 13.68 -14.08 -2.67
C VAL A 67 14.18 -15.13 -1.67
N LEU A 68 14.80 -14.70 -0.57
CA LEU A 68 15.34 -15.60 0.45
C LEU A 68 14.27 -16.13 1.42
N GLY A 69 13.26 -15.31 1.76
CA GLY A 69 12.34 -15.57 2.86
C GLY A 69 10.90 -15.92 2.47
N ILE A 70 10.49 -15.72 1.21
CA ILE A 70 9.09 -15.97 0.79
C ILE A 70 9.01 -17.27 0.01
N VAL A 71 8.25 -18.23 0.56
CA VAL A 71 7.85 -19.45 -0.13
C VAL A 71 6.39 -19.33 -0.56
N ASP A 72 6.11 -19.67 -1.82
CA ASP A 72 4.75 -19.70 -2.34
C ASP A 72 3.92 -20.79 -1.61
N PRO A 73 2.70 -20.49 -1.15
CA PRO A 73 1.85 -21.49 -0.49
C PRO A 73 1.50 -22.63 -1.47
N PRO A 74 1.25 -23.85 -0.98
CA PRO A 74 0.90 -24.99 -1.82
C PRO A 74 -0.30 -24.67 -2.72
N ARG A 75 -0.14 -24.73 -4.04
CA ARG A 75 -1.23 -24.51 -5.00
C ARG A 75 -1.75 -25.86 -5.50
N LYS A 76 -3.07 -26.04 -5.53
CA LYS A 76 -3.67 -27.17 -6.26
C LYS A 76 -3.25 -27.05 -7.74
N SER A 77 -2.77 -28.14 -8.33
CA SER A 77 -2.49 -28.19 -9.77
C SER A 77 -3.76 -27.85 -10.56
N ARG A 78 -3.62 -27.09 -11.65
CA ARG A 78 -4.74 -26.75 -12.57
C ARG A 78 -5.45 -28.00 -13.09
N THR A 79 -4.74 -29.11 -13.24
CA THR A 79 -5.29 -30.40 -13.67
C THR A 79 -6.18 -31.08 -12.62
N LYS A 80 -6.15 -30.62 -11.37
CA LYS A 80 -6.97 -31.14 -10.26
C LYS A 80 -8.10 -30.17 -9.84
N ALA A 81 -8.21 -29.01 -10.48
CA ALA A 81 -9.21 -28.00 -10.15
C ALA A 81 -10.54 -28.29 -10.88
N SER A 82 -11.67 -28.09 -10.21
CA SER A 82 -12.99 -28.28 -10.83
C SER A 82 -13.32 -27.17 -11.85
N GLU A 83 -14.28 -27.42 -12.75
CA GLU A 83 -14.74 -26.39 -13.68
C GLU A 83 -15.30 -25.15 -12.96
N GLN A 84 -15.96 -25.31 -11.81
CA GLN A 84 -16.38 -24.16 -10.98
C GLN A 84 -15.20 -23.41 -10.36
N GLU A 85 -14.12 -24.09 -9.95
CA GLU A 85 -12.90 -23.43 -9.45
C GLU A 85 -12.16 -22.67 -10.57
N LEU A 86 -12.36 -23.06 -11.83
CA LEU A 86 -11.78 -22.42 -13.02
C LEU A 86 -12.67 -21.34 -13.64
N ALA A 87 -13.96 -21.29 -13.27
CA ALA A 87 -14.91 -20.31 -13.78
C ALA A 87 -14.52 -18.89 -13.32
N SER A 88 -14.72 -17.90 -14.21
CA SER A 88 -14.47 -16.51 -13.85
C SER A 88 -15.44 -16.08 -12.74
N PRO A 89 -14.96 -15.54 -11.61
CA PRO A 89 -15.82 -15.14 -10.50
C PRO A 89 -16.72 -13.94 -10.87
N TYR A 90 -16.43 -13.26 -11.98
CA TYR A 90 -17.26 -12.18 -12.53
C TYR A 90 -18.39 -12.68 -13.42
N ARG A 91 -18.38 -13.96 -13.83
CA ARG A 91 -19.46 -14.54 -14.63
C ARG A 91 -20.58 -14.98 -13.68
N GLY A 92 -21.79 -14.48 -13.90
CA GLY A 92 -23.00 -14.89 -13.17
C GLY A 92 -23.46 -13.97 -12.03
N SER A 93 -22.67 -12.97 -11.61
CA SER A 93 -23.11 -11.99 -10.60
C SER A 93 -22.45 -10.62 -10.79
N SER A 94 -23.23 -9.55 -10.60
CA SER A 94 -22.74 -8.16 -10.62
C SER A 94 -22.14 -7.71 -9.28
N ILE A 95 -22.17 -8.56 -8.25
CA ILE A 95 -21.74 -8.17 -6.90
C ILE A 95 -20.27 -7.77 -6.85
N LEU A 96 -19.38 -8.50 -7.53
CA LEU A 96 -17.96 -8.17 -7.56
C LEU A 96 -17.68 -6.87 -8.30
N TRP A 97 -18.41 -6.60 -9.38
CA TRP A 97 -18.35 -5.31 -10.08
C TRP A 97 -18.74 -4.15 -9.16
N ARG A 98 -19.82 -4.31 -8.40
CA ARG A 98 -20.26 -3.30 -7.41
C ARG A 98 -19.22 -3.10 -6.31
N ILE A 99 -18.68 -4.18 -5.76
CA ILE A 99 -17.64 -4.12 -4.73
C ILE A 99 -16.41 -3.38 -5.27
N HIS A 100 -15.98 -3.66 -6.50
CA HIS A 100 -14.83 -2.99 -7.11
C HIS A 100 -15.09 -1.53 -7.42
N ALA A 101 -16.26 -1.20 -7.97
CA ALA A 101 -16.64 0.18 -8.24
C ALA A 101 -16.73 0.99 -6.93
N ALA A 102 -17.39 0.46 -5.91
CA ALA A 102 -17.47 1.10 -4.59
C ALA A 102 -16.07 1.26 -3.96
N SER A 103 -15.23 0.23 -4.02
CA SER A 103 -13.86 0.31 -3.51
C SER A 103 -13.02 1.36 -4.24
N ALA A 104 -13.18 1.48 -5.56
CA ALA A 104 -12.50 2.50 -6.36
C ALA A 104 -12.99 3.91 -6.02
N LEU A 105 -14.31 4.10 -5.90
CA LEU A 105 -14.93 5.37 -5.51
C LEU A 105 -14.53 5.81 -4.09
N LEU A 106 -14.30 4.86 -3.18
CA LEU A 106 -13.80 5.16 -1.84
C LEU A 106 -12.29 5.49 -1.85
N MET A 107 -11.49 4.72 -2.60
CA MET A 107 -10.03 4.83 -2.59
C MET A 107 -9.51 6.04 -3.37
N MET A 108 -10.10 6.35 -4.53
CA MET A 108 -9.57 7.38 -5.44
C MET A 108 -9.60 8.78 -4.83
N PRO A 109 -10.73 9.29 -4.29
CA PRO A 109 -10.78 10.61 -3.66
C PRO A 109 -9.79 10.72 -2.51
N GLN A 110 -9.69 9.69 -1.66
CA GLN A 110 -8.76 9.66 -0.54
C GLN A 110 -7.31 9.79 -1.01
N THR A 111 -6.92 9.02 -2.03
CA THR A 111 -5.56 9.03 -2.59
C THR A 111 -5.22 10.39 -3.20
N VAL A 112 -6.15 10.97 -3.97
CA VAL A 112 -5.99 12.30 -4.57
C VAL A 112 -5.81 13.36 -3.49
N THR A 113 -6.69 13.37 -2.49
CA THR A 113 -6.62 14.34 -1.39
C THR A 113 -5.29 14.25 -0.66
N VAL A 114 -4.88 13.07 -0.18
CA VAL A 114 -3.62 12.92 0.56
C VAL A 114 -2.39 13.34 -0.25
N THR A 115 -2.40 13.09 -1.57
CA THR A 115 -1.26 13.41 -2.45
C THR A 115 -1.16 14.91 -2.73
N PHE A 116 -2.28 15.58 -2.96
CA PHE A 116 -2.29 16.96 -3.44
C PHE A 116 -2.65 18.00 -2.38
N MET A 117 -3.17 17.60 -1.21
CA MET A 117 -3.66 18.52 -0.18
C MET A 117 -2.60 19.55 0.24
N LEU A 118 -1.36 19.13 0.50
CA LEU A 118 -0.29 20.05 0.90
C LEU A 118 -0.05 21.13 -0.15
N VAL A 119 0.14 20.72 -1.41
CA VAL A 119 0.42 21.62 -2.54
C VAL A 119 -0.79 22.52 -2.83
N TRP A 120 -2.01 21.99 -2.74
CA TRP A 120 -3.24 22.75 -2.96
C TRP A 120 -3.47 23.82 -1.90
N LEU A 121 -3.17 23.51 -0.62
CA LEU A 121 -3.26 24.50 0.47
C LEU A 121 -2.27 25.64 0.27
N ILE A 122 -1.03 25.33 -0.13
CA ILE A 122 0.01 26.35 -0.35
C ILE A 122 -0.28 27.17 -1.61
N ASN A 123 -0.45 26.51 -2.76
CA ASN A 123 -0.48 27.17 -4.06
C ASN A 123 -1.84 27.81 -4.40
N HIS A 124 -2.95 27.27 -3.89
CA HIS A 124 -4.28 27.77 -4.23
C HIS A 124 -4.94 28.53 -3.06
N HIS A 125 -4.69 28.11 -1.82
CA HIS A 125 -5.27 28.76 -0.63
C HIS A 125 -4.29 29.70 0.08
N GLY A 126 -3.04 29.78 -0.36
CA GLY A 126 -2.04 30.71 0.20
C GLY A 126 -1.60 30.37 1.64
N TRP A 127 -1.80 29.13 2.10
CA TRP A 127 -1.38 28.73 3.44
C TRP A 127 0.15 28.73 3.54
N SER A 128 0.67 29.08 4.72
CA SER A 128 2.09 28.87 4.98
C SER A 128 2.44 27.38 4.99
N VAL A 129 3.69 27.06 4.66
CA VAL A 129 4.22 25.68 4.69
C VAL A 129 3.98 25.02 6.05
N ALA A 130 4.14 25.78 7.14
CA ALA A 130 3.93 25.29 8.50
C ALA A 130 2.46 24.92 8.76
N GLN A 131 1.51 25.79 8.42
CA GLN A 131 0.08 25.52 8.62
C GLN A 131 -0.40 24.32 7.80
N ALA A 132 -0.01 24.28 6.52
CA ALA A 132 -0.37 23.18 5.64
C ALA A 132 0.24 21.85 6.13
N GLY A 133 1.51 21.89 6.59
CA GLY A 133 2.20 20.73 7.17
C GLY A 133 1.54 20.21 8.45
N VAL A 134 1.11 21.10 9.35
CA VAL A 134 0.39 20.73 10.58
C VAL A 134 -0.94 20.04 10.24
N LEU A 135 -1.74 20.59 9.33
CA LEU A 135 -3.02 19.98 8.95
C LEU A 135 -2.85 18.61 8.31
N VAL A 136 -1.85 18.46 7.43
CA VAL A 136 -1.49 17.15 6.84
C VAL A 136 -1.11 16.18 7.94
N THR A 137 -0.24 16.58 8.88
CA THR A 137 0.20 15.72 9.98
C THR A 137 -0.96 15.26 10.85
N ILE A 138 -1.86 16.18 11.25
CA ILE A 138 -3.06 15.83 12.03
C ILE A 138 -3.94 14.85 11.26
N SER A 139 -4.14 15.08 9.96
CA SER A 139 -4.96 14.21 9.12
C SER A 139 -4.38 12.79 9.03
N GLN A 140 -3.05 12.67 8.92
CA GLN A 140 -2.36 11.37 8.92
C GLN A 140 -2.44 10.66 10.28
N LEU A 141 -2.35 11.41 11.39
CA LEU A 141 -2.51 10.85 12.73
C LEU A 141 -3.92 10.33 12.98
N LEU A 142 -4.95 11.09 12.57
CA LEU A 142 -6.34 10.63 12.64
C LEU A 142 -6.55 9.37 11.79
N TRP A 143 -6.00 9.35 10.58
CA TRP A 143 -6.05 8.19 9.70
C TRP A 143 -5.37 6.95 10.29
N ALA A 144 -4.31 7.14 11.08
CA ALA A 144 -3.63 6.05 11.77
C ALA A 144 -4.43 5.49 12.97
N LEU A 145 -5.37 6.25 13.53
CA LEU A 145 -6.15 5.86 14.71
C LEU A 145 -7.44 5.09 14.38
N GLY A 146 -7.96 5.19 13.15
CA GLY A 146 -9.13 4.41 12.70
C GLY A 146 -10.06 5.17 11.76
#